data_AF-A0A166QLQ7-F1
#
_entry.id   AF-A0A166QLQ7-F1
#
_cell.length_a   1.000
_cell.length_b   1.000
_cell.length_c   1.000
_cell.angle_alpha   90.00
_cell.angle_beta   90.00
_cell.angle_gamma   90.00
#
_symmetry.space_group_name_H-M   'P 1'
#
loop_
_entity.id
_entity.type
_entity.pdbx_description
1 polymer ?
#
loop_
_entity_poly.entity_id
_entity_poly.type
_entity_poly.pdbx_seq_one_letter_code
_entity_poly.pdbx_strand_id
1 'polypeptide(L)'
;MNFKCVERGLLSLDSPDDIARLLPEIAAPEILSLDATGTPITVPAKNRITLRQLLTHTSGLSYEFMDPRLATWRKSPAGRRAAAHSDLFTAKFLLPLVYEPGEAWMYSIGLDWAGKLVERANGGVALEAYMQQHIWDPLGIQDITFHLEKKPRVKENLVEMTARVAESGFLIPAENEYIPEKIKIEQGGAGLWGSAPEYLKVLASILRDDGKLVNSATITEMFKPQLGPASQEAWMKMLRAMDSTLTVNAASSTEFSWGLGGQYNLDDMPEGRRKKGSLAGGGLPNLFWWIDPAAGVAGLYASQVIPTGDPKSTEMFAEFEKDIYKQTQAL
;
A
#
# COMPACT_ATOMS: atom_id res chain seq x y z
N MET A 1 8.42 -0.74 8.56
CA MET A 1 8.45 0.23 9.70
C MET A 1 7.63 -0.25 10.90
N ASN A 2 6.33 -0.52 10.76
CA ASN A 2 5.44 -0.96 11.84
C ASN A 2 5.94 -2.22 12.56
N PHE A 3 6.47 -3.18 11.81
CA PHE A 3 7.04 -4.40 12.37
C PHE A 3 8.18 -4.18 13.37
N LYS A 4 9.08 -3.23 13.11
CA LYS A 4 10.11 -2.89 14.09
C LYS A 4 9.51 -2.34 15.38
N CYS A 5 8.40 -1.61 15.31
CA CYS A 5 7.68 -1.17 16.51
C CYS A 5 7.03 -2.36 17.24
N VAL A 6 6.51 -3.35 16.50
CA VAL A 6 5.96 -4.60 17.08
C VAL A 6 7.04 -5.41 17.78
N GLU A 7 8.19 -5.62 17.15
CA GLU A 7 9.34 -6.33 17.75
C GLU A 7 9.88 -5.62 19.00
N ARG A 8 9.79 -4.29 19.05
CA ARG A 8 10.16 -3.48 20.22
C ARG A 8 9.05 -3.39 21.28
N GLY A 9 7.91 -4.06 21.08
CA GLY A 9 6.76 -4.04 21.99
C GLY A 9 6.04 -2.70 22.09
N LEU A 10 6.26 -1.78 21.13
CA LEU A 10 5.60 -0.47 21.10
C LEU A 10 4.20 -0.53 20.49
N LEU A 11 3.97 -1.53 19.65
CA LEU A 11 2.71 -1.79 18.95
C LEU A 11 2.38 -3.28 18.98
N SER A 12 1.09 -3.61 18.90
CA SER A 12 0.57 -4.93 18.64
C SER A 12 -0.13 -4.97 17.29
N LEU A 13 -0.01 -6.08 16.57
CA LEU A 13 -0.76 -6.28 15.33
C LEU A 13 -2.27 -6.37 15.60
N ASP A 14 -2.66 -7.00 16.71
CA ASP A 14 -4.03 -7.47 16.94
C ASP A 14 -4.75 -6.72 18.06
N SER A 15 -4.04 -5.97 18.91
CA SER A 15 -4.70 -5.15 19.92
C SER A 15 -5.24 -3.85 19.33
N PRO A 16 -6.52 -3.50 19.58
CA PRO A 16 -7.06 -2.20 19.20
C PRO A 16 -6.62 -1.07 20.15
N ASP A 17 -5.91 -1.39 21.23
CA ASP A 17 -5.56 -0.41 22.27
C ASP A 17 -4.53 0.59 21.77
N ASP A 18 -3.64 0.19 20.86
CA ASP A 18 -2.70 1.12 20.23
C ASP A 18 -3.41 2.12 19.34
N ILE A 19 -4.51 1.72 18.68
CA ILE A 19 -5.34 2.65 17.93
C ILE A 19 -6.01 3.64 18.89
N ALA A 20 -6.60 3.21 20.00
CA ALA A 20 -7.18 4.14 20.97
C ALA A 20 -6.16 5.08 21.62
N ARG A 21 -4.99 4.56 21.95
CA ARG A 21 -3.92 5.31 22.63
C ARG A 21 -3.24 6.31 21.70
N LEU A 22 -2.96 5.91 20.46
CA LEU A 22 -2.12 6.68 19.54
C LEU A 22 -2.91 7.32 18.42
N LEU A 23 -4.07 6.81 18.01
CA LEU A 23 -4.90 7.32 16.93
C LEU A 23 -6.37 7.50 17.39
N PRO A 24 -6.61 8.31 18.45
CA PRO A 24 -7.95 8.47 19.02
C PRO A 24 -8.99 8.92 17.98
N GLU A 25 -8.57 9.57 16.89
CA GLU A 25 -9.42 10.04 15.80
C GLU A 25 -10.16 8.92 15.06
N ILE A 26 -9.60 7.69 15.06
CA ILE A 26 -10.19 6.52 14.40
C ILE A 26 -10.47 5.37 15.37
N ALA A 27 -10.45 5.63 16.68
CA ALA A 27 -10.62 4.62 17.71
C ALA A 27 -12.08 4.20 17.93
N ALA A 28 -13.02 5.08 17.60
CA ALA A 28 -14.47 4.84 17.63
C ALA A 28 -15.07 5.30 16.29
N PRO A 29 -14.75 4.59 15.20
CA PRO A 29 -15.12 5.04 13.87
C PRO A 29 -16.61 4.80 13.59
N GLU A 30 -17.17 5.58 12.66
CA GLU A 30 -18.53 5.37 12.17
C GLU A 30 -18.50 4.83 10.74
N ILE A 31 -19.53 4.07 10.37
CA ILE A 31 -19.72 3.47 9.05
C ILE A 31 -20.70 4.31 8.25
N LEU A 32 -20.28 4.69 7.05
CA LEU A 32 -21.02 5.52 6.12
C LEU A 32 -22.03 4.72 5.29
N SER A 33 -23.24 5.24 5.24
CA SER A 33 -24.30 4.84 4.32
C SER A 33 -24.95 6.08 3.69
N LEU A 34 -25.86 5.87 2.75
CA LEU A 34 -26.72 6.91 2.19
C LEU A 34 -28.16 6.58 2.54
N ASP A 35 -28.95 7.58 2.93
CA ASP A 35 -30.38 7.42 3.10
C ASP A 35 -31.13 7.37 1.75
N ALA A 36 -32.46 7.24 1.78
CA ALA A 36 -33.29 7.18 0.58
C ALA A 36 -33.21 8.44 -0.32
N THR A 37 -32.70 9.56 0.20
CA THR A 37 -32.50 10.81 -0.54
C THR A 37 -31.08 10.96 -1.08
N GLY A 38 -30.20 10.01 -0.80
CA GLY A 38 -28.78 10.10 -1.12
C GLY A 38 -27.98 10.94 -0.11
N THR A 39 -28.57 11.29 1.04
CA THR A 39 -27.88 12.06 2.08
C THR A 39 -26.96 11.13 2.89
N PRO A 40 -25.68 11.50 3.09
CA PRO A 40 -24.76 10.76 3.95
C PRO A 40 -25.28 10.61 5.38
N ILE A 41 -25.37 9.39 5.86
CA ILE A 41 -25.65 9.04 7.26
C ILE A 41 -24.56 8.11 7.78
N THR A 42 -24.28 8.19 9.08
CA THR A 42 -23.29 7.32 9.72
C THR A 42 -23.90 6.56 10.87
N VAL A 43 -23.38 5.36 11.13
CA VAL A 43 -23.71 4.53 12.31
C VAL A 43 -22.42 4.09 12.99
N PRO A 44 -22.38 3.99 14.33
CA PRO A 44 -21.17 3.50 15.01
C PRO A 44 -20.76 2.10 14.53
N ALA A 45 -19.45 1.91 14.28
CA ALA A 45 -18.91 0.58 14.04
C ALA A 45 -19.01 -0.26 15.33
N LYS A 46 -19.18 -1.57 15.17
CA LYS A 46 -19.24 -2.53 16.30
C LYS A 46 -17.86 -3.06 16.67
N ASN A 47 -16.98 -3.17 15.68
CA ASN A 47 -15.62 -3.66 15.77
C ASN A 47 -14.66 -2.47 15.85
N ARG A 48 -13.54 -2.67 16.56
CA ARG A 48 -12.45 -1.70 16.65
C ARG A 48 -11.39 -2.02 15.61
N ILE A 49 -10.75 -0.98 15.09
CA ILE A 49 -9.64 -1.12 14.14
C ILE A 49 -8.40 -1.66 14.86
N THR A 50 -7.63 -2.52 14.19
CA THR A 50 -6.30 -2.98 14.62
C THR A 50 -5.21 -2.60 13.61
N LEU A 51 -3.94 -2.66 14.01
CA LEU A 51 -2.82 -2.44 13.10
C LEU A 51 -2.82 -3.47 11.97
N ARG A 52 -3.11 -4.75 12.24
CA ARG A 52 -3.21 -5.79 11.21
C ARG A 52 -4.22 -5.39 10.14
N GLN A 53 -5.37 -4.85 10.53
CA GLN A 53 -6.40 -4.41 9.59
C GLN A 53 -5.99 -3.20 8.77
N LEU A 54 -5.20 -2.28 9.33
CA LEU A 54 -4.59 -1.18 8.58
C LEU A 54 -3.60 -1.69 7.51
N LEU A 55 -2.78 -2.70 7.85
CA LEU A 55 -1.78 -3.28 6.96
C LEU A 55 -2.37 -4.21 5.88
N THR A 56 -3.57 -4.75 6.11
CA THR A 56 -4.22 -5.72 5.20
C THR A 56 -5.41 -5.16 4.44
N HIS A 57 -5.68 -3.85 4.56
CA HIS A 57 -6.84 -3.20 3.92
C HIS A 57 -8.19 -3.80 4.32
N THR A 58 -8.32 -4.19 5.60
CA THR A 58 -9.55 -4.76 6.18
C THR A 58 -10.13 -3.89 7.30
N SER A 59 -9.64 -2.66 7.48
CA SER A 59 -10.07 -1.73 8.54
C SER A 59 -11.41 -1.04 8.31
N GLY A 60 -12.01 -1.18 7.13
CA GLY A 60 -13.18 -0.39 6.74
C GLY A 60 -12.83 0.96 6.11
N LEU A 61 -11.58 1.40 6.15
CA LEU A 61 -11.11 2.59 5.45
C LEU A 61 -11.15 2.36 3.93
N SER A 62 -11.25 3.45 3.16
CA SER A 62 -11.14 3.45 1.70
C SER A 62 -10.51 4.77 1.24
N TYR A 63 -10.03 4.81 0.00
CA TYR A 63 -9.74 6.07 -0.68
C TYR A 63 -11.04 6.75 -1.14
N GLU A 64 -11.07 8.08 -1.08
CA GLU A 64 -12.25 8.87 -1.48
C GLU A 64 -12.66 8.63 -2.94
N PHE A 65 -11.69 8.44 -3.84
CA PHE A 65 -11.95 8.16 -5.26
C PHE A 65 -12.42 6.72 -5.53
N MET A 66 -12.30 5.81 -4.56
CA MET A 66 -12.73 4.40 -4.70
C MET A 66 -14.15 4.17 -4.20
N ASP A 67 -14.70 5.07 -3.37
CA ASP A 67 -16.08 4.97 -2.89
C ASP A 67 -16.85 6.30 -3.06
N PRO A 68 -17.82 6.38 -3.98
CA PRO A 68 -18.54 7.63 -4.27
C PRO A 68 -19.36 8.15 -3.06
N ARG A 69 -19.66 7.29 -2.07
CA ARG A 69 -20.29 7.72 -0.82
C ARG A 69 -19.36 8.66 -0.06
N LEU A 70 -18.06 8.40 -0.04
CA LEU A 70 -17.07 9.25 0.64
C LEU A 70 -16.98 10.63 -0.01
N ALA A 71 -16.99 10.71 -1.35
CA ALA A 71 -17.02 11.98 -2.06
C ALA A 71 -18.29 12.80 -1.74
N THR A 72 -19.43 12.11 -1.58
CA THR A 72 -20.69 12.74 -1.15
C THR A 72 -20.60 13.21 0.32
N TRP A 73 -20.07 12.37 1.20
CA TRP A 73 -19.86 12.70 2.61
C TRP A 73 -18.91 13.87 2.80
N ARG A 74 -17.83 13.97 2.02
CA ARG A 74 -16.85 15.06 2.09
C ARG A 74 -17.50 16.43 1.86
N LYS A 75 -18.53 16.47 1.00
CA LYS A 75 -19.33 17.68 0.70
C LYS A 75 -20.42 17.97 1.75
N SER A 76 -20.66 17.09 2.72
CA SER A 76 -21.61 17.32 3.81
C SER A 76 -21.05 18.28 4.87
N PRO A 77 -21.89 18.82 5.79
CA PRO A 77 -21.40 19.60 6.93
C PRO A 77 -20.38 18.85 7.80
N ALA A 78 -20.56 17.54 8.00
CA ALA A 78 -19.63 16.71 8.76
C ALA A 78 -18.28 16.56 8.04
N GLY A 79 -18.31 16.28 6.74
CA GLY A 79 -17.11 16.19 5.91
C GLY A 79 -16.32 17.49 5.85
N ARG A 80 -17.00 18.64 5.69
CA ARG A 80 -16.35 19.96 5.73
C ARG A 80 -15.72 20.27 7.10
N ARG A 81 -16.35 19.84 8.19
CA ARG A 81 -15.78 19.99 9.54
C ARG A 81 -14.52 19.14 9.71
N ALA A 82 -14.55 17.89 9.24
CA ALA A 82 -13.36 17.03 9.26
C ALA A 82 -12.21 17.63 8.44
N ALA A 83 -12.50 18.16 7.24
CA ALA A 83 -11.50 18.82 6.40
C ALA A 83 -10.95 20.14 6.98
N ALA A 84 -11.63 20.74 7.95
CA ALA A 84 -11.20 21.95 8.64
C ALA A 84 -10.42 21.67 9.94
N HIS A 85 -10.01 20.42 10.18
CA HIS A 85 -9.22 20.05 11.35
C HIS A 85 -7.86 20.78 11.37
N SER A 86 -7.38 21.15 12.57
CA SER A 86 -6.14 21.92 12.73
C SER A 86 -4.88 21.12 12.38
N ASP A 87 -4.88 19.82 12.71
CA ASP A 87 -3.88 18.88 12.21
C ASP A 87 -4.16 18.51 10.75
N LEU A 88 -3.16 18.75 9.88
CA LEU A 88 -3.28 18.54 8.43
C LEU A 88 -3.43 17.06 8.04
N PHE A 89 -2.82 16.15 8.80
CA PHE A 89 -2.94 14.72 8.54
C PHE A 89 -4.39 14.28 8.78
N THR A 90 -4.95 14.61 9.93
CA THR A 90 -6.35 14.32 10.27
C THR A 90 -7.30 15.01 9.30
N ALA A 91 -7.05 16.26 8.92
CA ALA A 91 -7.88 16.97 7.94
C ALA A 91 -7.98 16.24 6.58
N LYS A 92 -6.88 15.60 6.15
CA LYS A 92 -6.83 14.85 4.90
C LYS A 92 -7.44 13.44 5.03
N PHE A 93 -7.08 12.72 6.10
CA PHE A 93 -7.27 11.28 6.21
C PHE A 93 -8.41 10.84 7.14
N LEU A 94 -9.04 11.75 7.88
CA LEU A 94 -10.21 11.41 8.68
C LEU A 94 -11.43 11.25 7.76
N LEU A 95 -11.85 10.00 7.61
CA LEU A 95 -12.97 9.53 6.81
C LEU A 95 -13.79 8.54 7.64
N PRO A 96 -15.13 8.48 7.45
CA PRO A 96 -15.91 7.37 7.97
C PRO A 96 -15.53 6.08 7.23
N LEU A 97 -15.79 4.94 7.85
CA LEU A 97 -15.60 3.63 7.24
C LEU A 97 -16.68 3.36 6.20
N VAL A 98 -16.39 2.48 5.25
CA VAL A 98 -17.32 2.06 4.20
C VAL A 98 -17.95 0.69 4.47
N TYR A 99 -17.43 -0.03 5.47
CA TYR A 99 -17.91 -1.30 6.01
C TYR A 99 -17.32 -1.54 7.42
N GLU A 100 -17.79 -2.59 8.09
CA GLU A 100 -17.36 -2.98 9.44
C GLU A 100 -15.92 -3.56 9.46
N PRO A 101 -15.01 -3.10 10.33
CA PRO A 101 -13.64 -3.63 10.40
C PRO A 101 -13.60 -5.16 10.46
N GLY A 102 -12.86 -5.80 9.55
CA GLY A 102 -12.70 -7.25 9.41
C GLY A 102 -13.71 -7.94 8.49
N GLU A 103 -14.81 -7.28 8.13
CA GLU A 103 -15.94 -7.91 7.41
C GLU A 103 -15.88 -7.77 5.88
N ALA A 104 -14.89 -7.04 5.34
CA ALA A 104 -14.61 -6.95 3.91
C ALA A 104 -13.18 -6.44 3.65
N TRP A 105 -12.82 -6.33 2.37
CA TRP A 105 -11.55 -5.81 1.90
C TRP A 105 -11.77 -4.60 0.98
N MET A 106 -11.02 -3.51 1.20
CA MET A 106 -10.99 -2.35 0.29
C MET A 106 -9.64 -1.64 0.39
N TYR A 107 -8.98 -1.45 -0.75
CA TYR A 107 -7.73 -0.71 -0.84
C TYR A 107 -7.91 0.72 -0.31
N SER A 108 -6.98 1.19 0.50
CA SER A 108 -7.27 2.32 1.40
C SER A 108 -6.04 3.06 1.92
N ILE A 109 -6.33 4.19 2.56
CA ILE A 109 -5.42 5.02 3.37
C ILE A 109 -4.96 4.35 4.68
N GLY A 110 -5.14 3.04 4.83
CA GLY A 110 -4.75 2.30 6.03
C GLY A 110 -3.25 2.40 6.31
N LEU A 111 -2.42 2.39 5.26
CA LEU A 111 -0.96 2.53 5.39
C LEU A 111 -0.54 3.95 5.82
N ASP A 112 -1.30 4.99 5.49
CA ASP A 112 -1.05 6.34 5.99
C ASP A 112 -1.25 6.41 7.51
N TRP A 113 -2.36 5.84 8.00
CA TRP A 113 -2.60 5.69 9.43
C TRP A 113 -1.57 4.79 10.12
N ALA A 114 -1.12 3.72 9.45
CA ALA A 114 -0.03 2.88 9.96
C ALA A 114 1.29 3.65 10.07
N GLY A 115 1.60 4.54 9.13
CA GLY A 115 2.73 5.48 9.22
C GLY A 115 2.57 6.43 10.41
N LYS A 116 1.38 7.03 10.58
CA LYS A 116 1.08 7.91 11.71
C LYS A 116 1.23 7.22 13.06
N LEU A 117 0.88 5.93 13.12
CA LEU A 117 1.05 5.09 14.30
C LEU A 117 2.54 4.93 14.65
N VAL A 118 3.42 4.77 13.65
CA VAL A 118 4.87 4.71 13.86
C VAL A 118 5.42 6.03 14.40
N GLU A 119 5.03 7.16 13.82
CA GLU A 119 5.45 8.49 14.29
C GLU A 119 5.10 8.65 15.78
N ARG A 120 3.82 8.46 16.13
CA ARG A 120 3.30 8.66 17.49
C ARG A 120 3.86 7.64 18.49
N ALA A 121 4.06 6.38 18.08
CA ALA A 121 4.69 5.36 18.93
C ALA A 121 6.16 5.67 19.27
N ASN A 122 6.83 6.48 18.44
CA ASN A 122 8.23 6.88 18.63
C ASN A 122 8.35 8.37 19.01
N GLY A 123 7.38 8.88 19.78
CA GLY A 123 7.45 10.23 20.36
C GLY A 123 7.24 11.37 19.36
N GLY A 124 6.61 11.11 18.22
CA GLY A 124 6.33 12.11 17.19
C GLY A 124 7.49 12.36 16.23
N VAL A 125 8.42 11.42 16.11
CA VAL A 125 9.46 11.46 15.07
C VAL A 125 8.82 11.46 13.68
N ALA A 126 9.38 12.24 12.75
CA ALA A 126 8.95 12.21 11.36
C ALA A 126 9.19 10.82 10.76
N LEU A 127 8.27 10.37 9.90
CA LEU A 127 8.36 9.10 9.21
C LEU A 127 9.64 8.98 8.36
N GLU A 128 10.06 10.04 7.66
CA GLU A 128 11.33 10.07 6.92
C GLU A 128 12.52 9.77 7.84
N ALA A 129 12.60 10.47 8.97
CA ALA A 129 13.69 10.28 9.92
C ALA A 129 13.69 8.85 10.50
N TYR A 130 12.51 8.30 10.80
CA TYR A 130 12.38 6.91 11.25
C TYR A 130 12.83 5.92 10.17
N MET A 131 12.40 6.12 8.92
CA MET A 131 12.76 5.24 7.81
C MET A 131 14.25 5.34 7.45
N GLN A 132 14.84 6.53 7.51
CA GLN A 132 16.28 6.73 7.33
C GLN A 132 17.06 5.87 8.33
N GLN A 133 16.78 6.03 9.63
CA GLN A 133 17.50 5.32 10.68
C GLN A 133 17.29 3.80 10.65
N HIS A 134 16.07 3.35 10.35
CA HIS A 134 15.68 1.96 10.59
C HIS A 134 15.54 1.10 9.33
N ILE A 135 15.49 1.69 8.14
CA ILE A 135 15.33 0.95 6.88
C ILE A 135 16.46 1.32 5.93
N TRP A 136 16.72 2.60 5.72
CA TRP A 136 17.64 3.03 4.68
C TRP A 136 19.11 2.93 5.10
N ASP A 137 19.49 3.43 6.27
CA ASP A 137 20.86 3.35 6.78
C ASP A 137 21.35 1.89 6.91
N PRO A 138 20.58 0.94 7.48
CA PRO A 138 21.00 -0.46 7.57
C PRO A 138 21.23 -1.14 6.21
N LEU A 139 20.62 -0.61 5.15
CA LEU A 139 20.74 -1.13 3.78
C LEU A 139 21.67 -0.28 2.90
N GLY A 140 22.23 0.82 3.43
CA GLY A 140 23.02 1.77 2.65
C GLY A 140 22.22 2.39 1.50
N ILE A 141 20.96 2.75 1.75
CA ILE A 141 20.07 3.46 0.83
C ILE A 141 20.25 4.98 1.04
N GLN A 142 20.38 5.74 -0.04
CA GLN A 142 20.67 7.17 0.00
C GLN A 142 19.64 8.05 -0.74
N ASP A 143 18.90 7.47 -1.68
CA ASP A 143 18.04 8.11 -2.67
C ASP A 143 16.55 7.89 -2.44
N ILE A 144 16.15 7.24 -1.36
CA ILE A 144 14.74 7.16 -1.00
C ILE A 144 14.39 8.31 -0.05
N THR A 145 13.32 9.04 -0.34
CA THR A 145 12.88 10.21 0.46
C THR A 145 11.41 10.53 0.24
N PHE A 146 10.75 11.11 1.24
CA PHE A 146 9.49 11.84 1.09
C PHE A 146 9.72 13.30 0.65
N HIS A 147 10.89 13.85 1.00
CA HIS A 147 11.26 15.25 0.81
C HIS A 147 12.23 15.45 -0.37
N LEU A 148 11.70 15.49 -1.60
CA LEU A 148 12.50 15.77 -2.80
C LEU A 148 13.35 17.03 -2.68
N GLU A 149 12.83 18.08 -2.04
CA GLU A 149 13.54 19.34 -1.85
C GLU A 149 14.80 19.20 -0.98
N LYS A 150 14.93 18.11 -0.22
CA LYS A 150 16.08 17.81 0.64
C LYS A 150 17.07 16.84 -0.02
N LYS A 151 16.76 16.29 -1.20
CA LYS A 151 17.62 15.33 -1.93
C LYS A 151 17.87 15.80 -3.38
N PRO A 152 18.81 16.75 -3.60
CA PRO A 152 19.09 17.28 -4.93
C PRO A 152 19.42 16.21 -5.97
N ARG A 153 20.21 15.19 -5.59
CA ARG A 153 20.54 14.10 -6.50
C ARG A 153 19.32 13.31 -6.98
N VAL A 154 18.34 13.07 -6.10
CA VAL A 154 17.09 12.40 -6.48
C VAL A 154 16.32 13.30 -7.43
N LYS A 155 16.20 14.59 -7.09
CA LYS A 155 15.50 15.59 -7.89
C LYS A 155 16.08 15.77 -9.30
N GLU A 156 17.41 15.81 -9.43
CA GLU A 156 18.13 15.99 -10.69
C GLU A 156 18.00 14.77 -11.63
N ASN A 157 17.72 13.58 -11.08
CA ASN A 157 17.60 12.33 -11.84
C ASN A 157 16.15 11.83 -11.91
N LEU A 158 15.16 12.69 -11.66
CA LEU A 158 13.76 12.31 -11.77
C LEU A 158 13.42 11.93 -13.20
N VAL A 159 12.78 10.76 -13.34
CA VAL A 159 12.15 10.36 -14.58
C VAL A 159 10.78 11.03 -14.65
N GLU A 160 10.53 11.76 -15.73
CA GLU A 160 9.23 12.42 -15.94
C GLU A 160 8.10 11.40 -16.07
N MET A 161 6.95 11.74 -15.50
CA MET A 161 5.74 10.94 -15.65
C MET A 161 5.13 11.18 -17.02
N THR A 162 4.62 10.11 -17.64
CA THR A 162 3.95 10.16 -18.93
C THR A 162 2.57 9.54 -18.86
N ALA A 163 1.61 10.06 -19.62
CA ALA A 163 0.28 9.48 -19.78
C ALA A 163 0.14 8.86 -21.17
N ARG A 164 -0.40 7.64 -21.24
CA ARG A 164 -0.83 7.05 -22.51
C ARG A 164 -2.22 7.55 -22.87
N VAL A 165 -2.33 8.19 -24.02
CA VAL A 165 -3.60 8.63 -24.59
C VAL A 165 -4.30 7.42 -25.22
N ALA A 166 -5.53 7.10 -24.80
CA ALA A 166 -6.23 5.88 -25.18
C ALA A 166 -6.48 5.78 -26.69
N GLU A 167 -6.85 6.89 -27.33
CA GLU A 167 -7.25 6.93 -28.74
C GLU A 167 -6.07 6.77 -29.70
N SER A 168 -4.91 7.34 -29.34
CA SER A 168 -3.72 7.38 -30.20
C SER A 168 -2.63 6.38 -29.78
N GLY A 169 -2.63 5.94 -28.52
CA GLY A 169 -1.58 5.13 -27.93
C GLY A 169 -0.27 5.87 -27.65
N PHE A 170 -0.17 7.17 -27.98
CA PHE A 170 1.00 7.99 -27.74
C PHE A 170 1.20 8.30 -26.26
N LEU A 171 2.45 8.52 -25.88
CA LEU A 171 2.84 9.01 -24.57
C LEU A 171 2.97 10.53 -24.62
N ILE A 172 2.33 11.21 -23.68
CA ILE A 172 2.44 12.66 -23.46
C ILE A 172 2.97 12.93 -22.05
N PRO A 173 3.64 14.07 -21.80
CA PRO A 173 4.00 14.47 -20.44
C PRO A 173 2.77 14.49 -19.52
N ALA A 174 2.95 14.07 -18.27
CA ALA A 174 1.92 14.06 -17.25
C ALA A 174 2.49 14.52 -15.90
N GLU A 175 1.60 15.01 -15.03
CA GLU A 175 1.93 15.40 -13.67
C GLU A 175 1.40 14.37 -12.67
N ASN A 176 2.05 14.26 -11.51
CA ASN A 176 1.52 13.48 -10.40
C ASN A 176 0.46 14.29 -9.66
N GLU A 177 -0.82 14.06 -10.00
CA GLU A 177 -1.94 14.78 -9.37
C GLU A 177 -2.18 14.39 -7.90
N TYR A 178 -1.60 13.28 -7.43
CA TYR A 178 -1.88 12.72 -6.10
C TYR A 178 -0.86 13.16 -5.04
N ILE A 179 0.41 13.29 -5.44
CA ILE A 179 1.50 13.66 -4.54
C ILE A 179 2.25 14.87 -5.13
N PRO A 180 2.14 16.06 -4.51
CA PRO A 180 2.91 17.21 -4.94
C PRO A 180 4.39 17.02 -4.63
N GLU A 181 5.28 17.60 -5.44
CA GLU A 181 6.73 17.57 -5.18
C GLU A 181 7.08 18.10 -3.78
N LYS A 182 6.42 19.18 -3.35
CA LYS A 182 6.56 19.75 -2.02
C LYS A 182 5.43 19.26 -1.13
N ILE A 183 5.75 18.31 -0.27
CA ILE A 183 4.81 17.72 0.66
C ILE A 183 4.69 18.52 1.97
N LYS A 184 3.55 18.37 2.63
CA LYS A 184 3.33 18.81 4.03
C LYS A 184 3.11 17.64 5.00
N ILE A 185 2.88 16.45 4.45
CA ILE A 185 2.53 15.23 5.17
C ILE A 185 3.31 14.10 4.50
N GLU A 186 4.10 13.37 5.30
CA GLU A 186 4.75 12.12 4.90
C GLU A 186 3.69 11.01 4.93
N GLN A 187 3.34 10.48 3.76
CA GLN A 187 2.21 9.56 3.59
C GLN A 187 2.71 8.10 3.66
N GLY A 188 2.28 7.33 4.65
CA GLY A 188 2.71 5.94 4.76
C GLY A 188 2.27 5.05 3.60
N GLY A 189 1.20 5.42 2.89
CA GLY A 189 0.71 4.69 1.72
C GLY A 189 1.26 5.16 0.37
N ALA A 190 1.94 6.31 0.30
CA ALA A 190 2.38 6.93 -0.94
C ALA A 190 3.49 7.98 -0.75
N GLY A 191 4.07 8.48 -1.83
CA GLY A 191 4.88 9.70 -1.79
C GLY A 191 6.35 9.54 -1.40
N LEU A 192 6.85 8.29 -1.40
CA LEU A 192 8.28 8.06 -1.53
C LEU A 192 8.73 8.28 -2.96
N TRP A 193 9.84 8.99 -3.10
CA TRP A 193 10.65 9.08 -4.30
C TRP A 193 11.88 8.22 -4.12
N GLY A 194 12.36 7.59 -5.18
CA GLY A 194 13.58 6.81 -5.12
C GLY A 194 13.94 6.14 -6.42
N SER A 195 15.06 5.43 -6.41
CA SER A 195 15.55 4.70 -7.58
C SER A 195 15.23 3.20 -7.47
N ALA A 196 14.98 2.56 -8.61
CA ALA A 196 14.71 1.13 -8.65
C ALA A 196 15.82 0.27 -8.01
N PRO A 197 17.14 0.54 -8.23
CA PRO A 197 18.20 -0.20 -7.58
C PRO A 197 18.17 -0.12 -6.05
N GLU A 198 17.77 1.02 -5.48
CA GLU A 198 17.70 1.18 -4.03
C GLU A 198 16.45 0.53 -3.43
N TYR A 199 15.32 0.57 -4.13
CA TYR A 199 14.14 -0.17 -3.71
C TYR A 199 14.39 -1.69 -3.74
N LEU A 200 15.14 -2.19 -4.73
CA LEU A 200 15.56 -3.60 -4.79
C LEU A 200 16.39 -4.04 -3.58
N LYS A 201 17.16 -3.14 -2.93
CA LYS A 201 17.89 -3.47 -1.69
C LYS A 201 16.92 -3.88 -0.56
N VAL A 202 15.76 -3.23 -0.47
CA VAL A 202 14.71 -3.57 0.51
C VAL A 202 14.15 -4.96 0.22
N LEU A 203 13.74 -5.20 -1.03
CA LEU A 203 13.19 -6.49 -1.45
C LEU A 203 14.19 -7.64 -1.24
N ALA A 204 15.46 -7.42 -1.60
CA ALA A 204 16.53 -8.39 -1.42
C ALA A 204 16.84 -8.68 0.06
N SER A 205 16.78 -7.69 0.95
CA SER A 205 16.95 -7.92 2.39
C SER A 205 15.83 -8.78 2.97
N ILE A 206 14.58 -8.53 2.56
CA ILE A 206 13.42 -9.35 2.96
C ILE A 206 13.54 -10.77 2.41
N LEU A 207 13.86 -10.94 1.12
CA LEU A 207 14.01 -12.25 0.49
C LEU A 207 15.09 -13.09 1.17
N ARG A 208 16.23 -12.48 1.50
CA ARG A 208 17.36 -13.18 2.12
C ARG A 208 17.15 -13.47 3.61
N ASP A 209 16.11 -12.89 4.22
CA ASP A 209 15.90 -12.94 5.67
C ASP A 209 17.19 -12.62 6.45
N ASP A 210 17.85 -11.52 6.07
CA ASP A 210 19.20 -11.19 6.53
C ASP A 210 19.25 -10.48 7.91
N GLY A 211 18.11 -10.39 8.59
CA GLY A 211 17.99 -9.79 9.93
C GLY A 211 18.19 -8.28 10.00
N LYS A 212 18.45 -7.58 8.88
CA LYS A 212 18.72 -6.13 8.88
C LYS A 212 17.46 -5.30 9.15
N LEU A 213 16.34 -5.73 8.58
CA LEU A 213 15.07 -5.00 8.67
C LEU A 213 14.19 -5.48 9.83
N VAL A 214 14.01 -6.79 9.97
CA VAL A 214 13.17 -7.44 10.98
C VAL A 214 13.73 -8.83 11.23
N ASN A 215 13.27 -9.51 12.27
CA ASN A 215 13.65 -10.90 12.54
C ASN A 215 12.89 -11.90 11.63
N SER A 216 13.40 -13.13 11.55
CA SER A 216 12.84 -14.21 10.72
C SER A 216 11.39 -14.58 11.07
N ALA A 217 10.98 -14.49 12.33
CA ALA A 217 9.60 -14.76 12.72
C ALA A 217 8.65 -13.72 12.12
N THR A 218 9.07 -12.46 12.08
CA THR A 218 8.34 -11.38 11.42
C THR A 218 8.29 -11.56 9.90
N ILE A 219 9.40 -11.94 9.26
CA ILE A 219 9.40 -12.30 7.82
C ILE A 219 8.41 -13.44 7.58
N THR A 220 8.46 -14.51 8.37
CA THR A 220 7.52 -15.64 8.26
C THR A 220 6.07 -15.20 8.39
N GLU A 221 5.77 -14.23 9.27
CA GLU A 221 4.42 -13.69 9.44
C GLU A 221 3.97 -12.82 8.25
N MET A 222 4.89 -12.10 7.59
CA MET A 222 4.58 -11.34 6.39
C MET A 222 4.05 -12.23 5.26
N PHE A 223 4.67 -13.40 5.09
CA PHE A 223 4.37 -14.39 4.04
C PHE A 223 3.32 -15.42 4.49
N LYS A 224 2.21 -14.95 5.06
CA LYS A 224 1.02 -15.76 5.36
C LYS A 224 -0.23 -15.12 4.79
N PRO A 225 -1.29 -15.89 4.46
CA PRO A 225 -2.60 -15.33 4.22
C PRO A 225 -3.16 -14.72 5.52
N GLN A 226 -3.57 -13.45 5.45
CA GLN A 226 -4.01 -12.67 6.61
C GLN A 226 -5.51 -12.38 6.63
N LEU A 227 -6.23 -12.73 5.56
CA LEU A 227 -7.65 -12.41 5.42
C LEU A 227 -8.53 -13.45 6.11
N GLY A 228 -9.47 -12.98 6.94
CA GLY A 228 -10.59 -13.80 7.42
C GLY A 228 -11.59 -14.10 6.28
N PRO A 229 -12.52 -15.05 6.47
CA PRO A 229 -13.39 -15.55 5.39
C PRO A 229 -14.16 -14.46 4.62
N ALA A 230 -14.80 -13.51 5.32
CA ALA A 230 -15.56 -12.43 4.67
C ALA A 230 -14.66 -11.47 3.88
N SER A 231 -13.51 -11.10 4.45
CA SER A 231 -12.50 -10.27 3.77
C SER A 231 -11.90 -10.98 2.55
N GLN A 232 -11.65 -12.28 2.66
CA GLN A 232 -11.13 -13.12 1.57
C GLN A 232 -12.13 -13.22 0.41
N GLU A 233 -13.42 -13.43 0.71
CA GLU A 233 -14.49 -13.44 -0.30
C GLU A 233 -14.60 -12.08 -0.99
N ALA A 234 -14.61 -10.98 -0.22
CA ALA A 234 -14.67 -9.63 -0.76
C ALA A 234 -13.48 -9.30 -1.66
N TRP A 235 -12.26 -9.66 -1.23
CA TRP A 235 -11.04 -9.50 -2.02
C TRP A 235 -11.13 -10.26 -3.34
N MET A 236 -11.46 -11.55 -3.32
CA MET A 236 -11.55 -12.36 -4.54
C MET A 236 -12.69 -11.91 -5.47
N LYS A 237 -13.81 -11.45 -4.91
CA LYS A 237 -14.91 -10.87 -5.70
C LYS A 237 -14.45 -9.61 -6.43
N MET A 238 -13.73 -8.73 -5.74
CA MET A 238 -13.18 -7.51 -6.33
C MET A 238 -12.14 -7.85 -7.40
N LEU A 239 -11.20 -8.75 -7.09
CA LEU A 239 -10.15 -9.20 -8.01
C LEU A 239 -10.73 -9.76 -9.32
N ARG A 240 -11.78 -10.58 -9.23
CA ARG A 240 -12.47 -11.18 -10.40
C ARG A 240 -13.30 -10.18 -11.20
N ALA A 241 -13.66 -9.04 -10.62
CA ALA A 241 -14.41 -7.98 -11.28
C ALA A 241 -13.51 -6.91 -11.92
N MET A 242 -12.23 -6.86 -11.55
CA MET A 242 -11.26 -5.92 -12.11
C MET A 242 -10.48 -6.52 -13.28
N ASP A 243 -10.01 -5.65 -14.16
CA ASP A 243 -9.01 -6.01 -15.16
C ASP A 243 -7.69 -6.40 -14.46
N SER A 244 -7.05 -7.48 -14.93
CA SER A 244 -5.81 -8.00 -14.33
C SER A 244 -4.66 -7.00 -14.37
N THR A 245 -4.70 -6.04 -15.29
CA THR A 245 -3.76 -4.92 -15.38
C THR A 245 -3.74 -4.05 -14.12
N LEU A 246 -4.84 -4.01 -13.37
CA LEU A 246 -4.95 -3.24 -12.12
C LEU A 246 -4.53 -4.04 -10.88
N THR A 247 -4.26 -5.34 -11.02
CA THR A 247 -4.10 -6.28 -9.90
C THR A 247 -2.78 -7.04 -9.97
N VAL A 248 -1.72 -6.33 -10.36
CA VAL A 248 -0.34 -6.87 -10.41
C VAL A 248 -0.28 -8.11 -11.32
N ASN A 249 -0.95 -8.05 -12.47
CA ASN A 249 -1.07 -9.17 -13.42
C ASN A 249 -1.59 -10.46 -12.78
N ALA A 250 -2.56 -10.36 -11.85
CA ALA A 250 -3.23 -11.51 -11.30
C ALA A 250 -3.95 -12.29 -12.41
N ALA A 251 -3.71 -13.59 -12.47
CA ALA A 251 -4.38 -14.46 -13.41
C ALA A 251 -5.76 -14.83 -12.86
N SER A 252 -6.80 -14.78 -13.68
CA SER A 252 -8.18 -15.12 -13.27
C SER A 252 -8.34 -16.56 -12.80
N SER A 253 -7.41 -17.44 -13.18
CA SER A 253 -7.35 -18.86 -12.80
C SER A 253 -6.61 -19.12 -11.48
N THR A 254 -6.11 -18.10 -10.80
CA THR A 254 -5.25 -18.23 -9.62
C THR A 254 -5.98 -17.68 -8.39
N GLU A 255 -5.86 -18.36 -7.25
CA GLU A 255 -6.37 -17.86 -5.99
C GLU A 255 -5.31 -17.01 -5.26
N PHE A 256 -5.77 -15.94 -4.61
CA PHE A 256 -4.93 -15.00 -3.88
C PHE A 256 -5.52 -14.68 -2.53
N SER A 257 -4.67 -14.29 -1.59
CA SER A 257 -5.06 -13.64 -0.34
C SER A 257 -4.31 -12.31 -0.22
N TRP A 258 -4.21 -11.80 0.99
CA TRP A 258 -3.37 -10.65 1.32
C TRP A 258 -2.40 -11.05 2.43
N GLY A 259 -1.12 -10.71 2.27
CA GLY A 259 -0.12 -10.83 3.32
C GLY A 259 0.11 -9.49 4.01
N LEU A 260 1.09 -9.43 4.92
CA LEU A 260 1.43 -8.14 5.53
C LEU A 260 2.47 -7.41 4.66
N GLY A 261 1.96 -6.71 3.65
CA GLY A 261 2.76 -5.89 2.73
C GLY A 261 2.23 -5.90 1.30
N GLY A 262 1.40 -6.87 0.91
CA GLY A 262 0.86 -6.95 -0.44
C GLY A 262 -0.01 -8.17 -0.69
N GLN A 263 -0.41 -8.36 -1.95
CA GLN A 263 -1.14 -9.52 -2.43
C GLN A 263 -0.30 -10.79 -2.20
N TYR A 264 -0.94 -11.84 -1.69
CA TYR A 264 -0.31 -13.13 -1.40
C TYR A 264 -0.82 -14.22 -2.34
N ASN A 265 0.09 -14.97 -2.95
CA ASN A 265 -0.28 -16.04 -3.88
C ASN A 265 -0.66 -17.33 -3.14
N LEU A 266 -1.91 -17.80 -3.27
CA LEU A 266 -2.33 -19.08 -2.69
C LEU A 266 -1.96 -20.27 -3.59
N ASP A 267 -1.81 -20.01 -4.90
CA ASP A 267 -1.35 -20.97 -5.91
C ASP A 267 -0.15 -20.42 -6.70
N ASP A 268 0.50 -21.31 -7.46
CA ASP A 268 1.46 -20.91 -8.48
C ASP A 268 0.76 -20.10 -9.58
N MET A 269 1.40 -19.02 -10.01
CA MET A 269 1.00 -18.30 -11.22
C MET A 269 1.29 -19.14 -12.46
N PRO A 270 0.44 -19.04 -13.49
CA PRO A 270 0.66 -19.74 -14.75
C PRO A 270 1.93 -19.23 -15.46
N GLU A 271 2.34 -19.97 -16.50
CA GLU A 271 3.45 -19.60 -17.39
C GLU A 271 4.82 -19.47 -16.71
N GLY A 272 5.03 -20.22 -15.62
CA GLY A 272 6.33 -20.29 -14.94
C GLY A 272 6.70 -19.03 -14.17
N ARG A 273 5.70 -18.20 -13.81
CA ARG A 273 5.86 -16.98 -13.01
C ARG A 273 5.90 -17.32 -11.50
N ARG A 274 5.61 -16.32 -10.67
CA ARG A 274 5.48 -16.38 -9.19
C ARG A 274 4.89 -17.67 -8.65
N LYS A 275 5.55 -18.23 -7.62
CA LYS A 275 5.12 -19.41 -6.90
C LYS A 275 4.12 -19.07 -5.80
N LYS A 276 3.39 -20.11 -5.37
CA LYS A 276 2.63 -20.10 -4.13
C LYS A 276 3.50 -19.59 -2.99
N GLY A 277 2.94 -18.69 -2.18
CA GLY A 277 3.66 -18.09 -1.06
C GLY A 277 4.44 -16.83 -1.40
N SER A 278 4.44 -16.37 -2.66
CA SER A 278 5.01 -15.07 -3.01
C SER A 278 4.13 -13.90 -2.58
N LEU A 279 4.77 -12.75 -2.34
CA LEU A 279 4.11 -11.46 -2.14
C LEU A 279 4.36 -10.55 -3.33
N ALA A 280 3.36 -9.73 -3.67
CA ALA A 280 3.50 -8.73 -4.70
C ALA A 280 2.65 -7.48 -4.41
N GLY A 281 3.01 -6.38 -5.05
CA GLY A 281 2.29 -5.13 -4.98
C GLY A 281 2.67 -4.23 -6.14
N GLY A 282 2.14 -3.00 -6.12
CA GLY A 282 2.44 -2.04 -7.17
C GLY A 282 2.31 -0.60 -6.73
N GLY A 283 2.61 0.30 -7.66
CA GLY A 283 2.47 1.73 -7.53
C GLY A 283 1.86 2.34 -8.79
N LEU A 284 1.22 3.49 -8.61
CA LEU A 284 0.38 4.16 -9.63
C LEU A 284 0.98 4.17 -11.04
N PRO A 285 2.25 4.57 -11.30
CA PRO A 285 2.76 4.67 -12.66
C PRO A 285 3.26 3.32 -13.21
N ASN A 286 2.43 2.27 -13.05
CA ASN A 286 2.68 0.88 -13.44
C ASN A 286 4.01 0.33 -12.88
N LEU A 287 4.29 0.62 -11.60
CA LEU A 287 5.37 0.00 -10.86
C LEU A 287 4.86 -1.34 -10.30
N PHE A 288 5.63 -2.42 -10.44
CA PHE A 288 5.24 -3.74 -9.92
C PHE A 288 6.42 -4.41 -9.24
N TRP A 289 6.27 -4.78 -7.97
CA TRP A 289 7.30 -5.50 -7.23
C TRP A 289 6.78 -6.86 -6.78
N TRP A 290 7.71 -7.81 -6.59
CA TRP A 290 7.41 -9.10 -6.00
C TRP A 290 8.59 -9.66 -5.21
N ILE A 291 8.27 -10.54 -4.26
CA ILE A 291 9.22 -11.35 -3.50
C ILE A 291 8.68 -12.77 -3.48
N ASP A 292 9.48 -13.71 -3.96
CA ASP A 292 9.14 -15.12 -4.07
C ASP A 292 10.21 -15.96 -3.36
N PRO A 293 10.01 -16.28 -2.08
CA PRO A 293 10.95 -17.09 -1.32
C PRO A 293 11.13 -18.50 -1.88
N ALA A 294 10.09 -19.09 -2.48
CA ALA A 294 10.14 -20.45 -3.00
C ALA A 294 11.00 -20.54 -4.28
N ALA A 295 10.96 -19.51 -5.13
CA ALA A 295 11.82 -19.40 -6.30
C ALA A 295 13.16 -18.69 -6.01
N GLY A 296 13.36 -18.16 -4.80
CA GLY A 296 14.59 -17.45 -4.43
C GLY A 296 14.81 -16.14 -5.20
N VAL A 297 13.73 -15.48 -5.63
CA VAL A 297 13.79 -14.29 -6.48
C VAL A 297 12.94 -13.15 -5.94
N ALA A 298 13.43 -11.93 -6.08
CA ALA A 298 12.66 -10.71 -5.85
C ALA A 298 12.95 -9.74 -7.00
N GLY A 299 11.95 -8.96 -7.37
CA GLY A 299 12.05 -8.09 -8.54
C GLY A 299 11.20 -6.84 -8.44
N LEU A 300 11.55 -5.88 -9.29
CA LEU A 300 10.83 -4.63 -9.50
C LEU A 300 10.84 -4.34 -11.00
N TYR A 301 9.66 -4.28 -11.58
CA TYR A 301 9.43 -3.62 -12.86
C TYR A 301 9.08 -2.16 -12.59
N ALA A 302 9.84 -1.23 -13.15
CA ALA A 302 9.71 0.19 -12.87
C ALA A 302 9.43 0.99 -14.16
N SER A 303 8.18 1.39 -14.38
CA SER A 303 7.80 2.40 -15.38
C SER A 303 7.46 3.75 -14.75
N GLN A 304 7.24 4.75 -15.61
CA GLN A 304 6.69 6.06 -15.26
C GLN A 304 5.51 6.41 -16.20
N VAL A 305 4.60 5.46 -16.40
CA VAL A 305 3.46 5.58 -17.32
C VAL A 305 2.16 5.45 -16.56
N ILE A 306 1.21 6.36 -16.82
CA ILE A 306 -0.18 6.31 -16.36
C ILE A 306 -1.15 6.21 -17.56
N PRO A 307 -2.41 5.80 -17.38
CA PRO A 307 -3.06 5.36 -16.14
C PRO A 307 -2.48 4.06 -15.59
N THR A 308 -2.71 3.79 -14.30
CA THR A 308 -2.49 2.46 -13.72
C THR A 308 -3.21 1.41 -14.55
N GLY A 309 -2.58 0.26 -14.77
CA GLY A 309 -3.10 -0.78 -15.64
C GLY A 309 -2.93 -0.45 -17.12
N ASP A 310 -1.89 0.30 -17.49
CA ASP A 310 -1.55 0.53 -18.89
C ASP A 310 -1.31 -0.82 -19.57
N PRO A 311 -2.08 -1.22 -20.61
CA PRO A 311 -1.99 -2.57 -21.17
C PRO A 311 -0.58 -2.90 -21.69
N LYS A 312 0.10 -1.93 -22.32
CA LYS A 312 1.46 -2.12 -22.86
C LYS A 312 2.49 -2.28 -21.76
N SER A 313 2.43 -1.44 -20.71
CA SER A 313 3.34 -1.58 -19.56
C SER A 313 3.10 -2.90 -18.83
N THR A 314 1.85 -3.30 -18.69
CA THR A 314 1.43 -4.54 -18.03
C THR A 314 1.87 -5.79 -18.82
N GLU A 315 1.73 -5.79 -20.14
CA GLU A 315 2.23 -6.85 -21.02
C GLU A 315 3.77 -6.98 -20.90
N MET A 316 4.48 -5.85 -20.94
CA MET A 316 5.92 -5.83 -20.76
C MET A 316 6.35 -6.33 -19.37
N PHE A 317 5.61 -5.99 -18.32
CA PHE A 317 5.85 -6.53 -16.98
C PHE A 317 5.68 -8.06 -16.97
N ALA A 318 4.63 -8.60 -17.61
CA ALA A 318 4.42 -10.04 -17.67
C ALA A 318 5.57 -10.76 -18.39
N GLU A 319 6.04 -10.24 -19.52
CA GLU A 319 7.18 -10.82 -20.24
C GLU A 319 8.49 -10.68 -19.47
N PHE A 320 8.74 -9.51 -18.87
CA PHE A 320 9.89 -9.29 -17.99
C PHE A 320 9.92 -10.29 -16.83
N GLU A 321 8.80 -10.48 -16.14
CA GLU A 321 8.71 -11.43 -15.04
C GLU A 321 8.96 -12.87 -15.52
N LYS A 322 8.32 -13.31 -16.61
CA LYS A 322 8.56 -14.65 -17.17
C LYS A 322 10.04 -14.87 -17.49
N ASP A 323 10.71 -13.87 -18.07
CA ASP A 323 12.12 -13.97 -18.42
C ASP A 323 13.02 -14.08 -17.17
N ILE A 324 12.75 -13.28 -16.13
CA ILE A 324 13.47 -13.39 -14.85
C ILE A 324 13.34 -14.81 -14.27
N TYR A 325 12.14 -15.39 -14.25
CA TYR A 325 11.94 -16.76 -13.73
C TYR A 325 12.64 -17.83 -14.57
N LYS A 326 12.69 -17.68 -15.90
CA LYS A 326 13.45 -18.58 -16.78
C LYS A 326 14.95 -18.53 -16.47
N GLN A 327 15.49 -17.33 -16.26
CA GLN A 327 16.90 -17.16 -15.91
C GLN A 327 17.23 -17.77 -14.54
N THR A 328 16.36 -17.61 -13.54
CA THR A 328 16.58 -18.19 -12.21
C THR A 328 16.58 -19.72 -12.22
N GLN A 329 15.76 -20.35 -13.06
CA GLN A 329 15.74 -21.82 -13.21
C GLN A 329 16.98 -22.38 -13.92
N ALA A 330 17.76 -21.54 -14.59
CA ALA A 330 18.97 -21.93 -15.30
C ALA A 330 20.25 -21.82 -14.44
N LEU A 331 20.15 -21.25 -13.24
CA LEU A 331 21.24 -21.12 -12.24
C LEU A 331 21.25 -22.30 -11.28
#